data_AF-A0A538N1X9-F1
#
_entry.id   AF-A0A538N1X9-F1
#
_cell.length_a   1.000
_cell.length_b   1.000
_cell.length_c   1.000
_cell.angle_alpha   90.00
_cell.angle_beta   90.00
_cell.angle_gamma   90.00
#
_symmetry.space_group_name_H-M   'P 1'
#
loop_
_entity.id
_entity.type
_entity.pdbx_description
1 polymer ?
#
loop_
_entity_poly.entity_id
_entity_poly.type
_entity_poly.pdbx_seq_one_letter_code
_entity_poly.pdbx_strand_id
1 'polypeptide(L)'
;MRALEQVKRPVTGLAGRYGHPVHPALVAVPIGAWIASFIFDIGSRLVRDPGFLAQGSRWLIAIGVLGAVAAALVGFLDLLAIPTGTRVFRIGLVHMSINLAVTVAFV
;
A
#
# COMPACT_ATOMS: atom_id res chain seq x y z
N MET A 1 30.87 -1.61 -3.45
CA MET A 1 30.05 -0.62 -4.20
C MET A 1 29.02 -1.27 -5.11
N ARG A 2 29.37 -2.25 -5.97
CA ARG A 2 28.42 -2.93 -6.89
C ARG A 2 27.15 -3.53 -6.25
N ALA A 3 27.22 -4.07 -5.04
CA ALA A 3 26.05 -4.66 -4.37
C ALA A 3 24.96 -3.62 -4.00
N LEU A 4 25.33 -2.37 -3.70
CA LEU A 4 24.37 -1.31 -3.39
C LEU A 4 23.74 -0.70 -4.65
N GLU A 5 24.45 -0.71 -5.78
CA GLU A 5 23.92 -0.28 -7.07
C GLU A 5 22.89 -1.28 -7.62
N GLN A 6 23.07 -2.57 -7.31
CA GLN A 6 22.16 -3.63 -7.74
C GLN A 6 20.80 -3.55 -7.04
N VAL A 7 20.75 -3.13 -5.77
CA VAL A 7 19.50 -2.88 -5.02
C VAL A 7 18.69 -1.71 -5.60
N LYS A 8 19.35 -0.75 -6.26
CA LYS A 8 18.69 0.43 -6.83
C LYS A 8 18.10 0.20 -8.22
N ARG A 9 18.35 -0.97 -8.82
CA ARG A 9 17.84 -1.32 -10.15
C ARG A 9 16.50 -2.06 -10.03
N PRO A 10 15.42 -1.54 -10.64
CA PRO A 10 14.13 -2.19 -10.61
C PRO A 10 14.18 -3.48 -11.44
N VAL A 11 13.49 -4.53 -10.98
CA VAL A 11 13.37 -5.82 -11.70
C VAL A 11 12.63 -5.68 -13.01
N THR A 12 11.68 -4.74 -13.10
CA THR A 12 10.93 -4.40 -14.32
C THR A 12 10.62 -2.90 -14.35
N GLY A 13 10.27 -2.35 -15.51
CA GLY A 13 9.84 -0.95 -15.61
C GLY A 13 8.58 -0.61 -14.81
N LEU A 14 7.78 -1.62 -14.42
CA LEU A 14 6.59 -1.46 -13.57
C LEU A 14 6.93 -1.26 -12.09
N ALA A 15 8.06 -1.79 -11.63
CA ALA A 15 8.60 -1.53 -10.28
C ALA A 15 9.09 -0.09 -10.13
N GLY A 16 9.40 0.58 -11.25
CA GLY A 16 9.74 1.99 -11.33
C GLY A 16 10.99 2.24 -12.16
N ARG A 17 11.59 3.42 -11.95
CA ARG A 17 12.87 3.80 -12.56
C ARG A 17 13.97 3.76 -11.49
N TYR A 18 15.22 3.71 -11.91
CA TYR A 18 16.36 3.72 -10.99
C TYR A 18 16.25 4.88 -9.99
N GLY A 19 16.21 4.55 -8.69
CA GLY A 19 16.04 5.54 -7.61
C GLY A 19 14.62 6.10 -7.41
N HIS A 20 13.66 5.73 -8.24
CA HIS A 20 12.26 6.16 -8.16
C HIS A 20 11.31 4.95 -8.24
N PRO A 21 11.24 4.14 -7.15
CA PRO A 21 10.30 3.04 -7.07
C PRO A 21 8.86 3.55 -7.10
N VAL A 22 7.98 2.83 -7.79
CA VAL A 22 6.56 3.20 -7.94
C VAL A 22 5.77 2.78 -6.70
N HIS A 23 6.20 1.73 -5.99
CA HIS A 23 5.52 1.22 -4.81
C HIS A 23 5.28 2.30 -3.72
N PRO A 24 6.27 3.09 -3.27
CA PRO A 24 6.03 4.13 -2.27
C PRO A 24 5.04 5.22 -2.72
N ALA A 25 4.99 5.53 -4.02
CA ALA A 25 4.01 6.48 -4.55
C ALA A 25 2.59 5.89 -4.52
N LEU A 26 2.42 4.61 -4.88
CA LEU A 26 1.12 3.93 -4.86
C LEU A 26 0.57 3.77 -3.44
N VAL A 27 1.43 3.55 -2.45
CA VAL A 27 1.03 3.41 -1.04
C VAL A 27 0.33 4.67 -0.49
N ALA A 28 0.54 5.85 -1.09
CA ALA A 28 -0.18 7.06 -0.69
C ALA A 28 -1.71 6.95 -0.89
N VAL A 29 -2.16 6.18 -1.89
CA VAL A 29 -3.58 5.99 -2.21
C VAL A 29 -4.34 5.28 -1.09
N PRO A 30 -3.97 4.04 -0.67
CA PRO A 30 -4.66 3.36 0.42
C PRO A 30 -4.58 4.13 1.74
N ILE A 31 -3.43 4.75 2.04
CA ILE A 31 -3.28 5.54 3.27
C ILE A 31 -4.27 6.70 3.30
N GLY A 32 -4.31 7.51 2.23
CA GLY A 32 -5.22 8.66 2.16
C GLY A 32 -6.69 8.23 2.19
N ALA A 33 -7.03 7.18 1.44
CA ALA A 33 -8.39 6.68 1.35
C ALA A 33 -8.91 6.16 2.69
N TRP A 34 -8.14 5.34 3.42
CA TRP A 34 -8.57 4.79 4.70
C TRP A 34 -8.57 5.81 5.85
N ILE A 35 -7.65 6.78 5.84
CA ILE A 35 -7.73 7.91 6.79
C ILE A 35 -9.01 8.71 6.53
N ALA A 36 -9.30 9.04 5.27
CA ALA A 36 -10.52 9.75 4.92
C ALA A 36 -11.79 8.93 5.24
N SER A 37 -11.78 7.61 5.01
CA SER A 37 -12.93 6.75 5.34
C SER A 37 -13.21 6.72 6.83
N PHE A 38 -12.17 6.70 7.66
CA PHE A 38 -12.29 6.78 9.12
C PHE A 38 -12.88 8.12 9.56
N ILE A 39 -12.41 9.23 9.00
CA ILE A 39 -12.97 10.57 9.26
C ILE A 39 -14.44 10.64 8.85
N PHE A 40 -14.80 10.06 7.69
CA PHE A 40 -16.18 10.02 7.21
C PHE A 40 -17.07 9.15 8.11
N ASP A 41 -16.55 8.01 8.59
CA ASP A 41 -17.28 7.16 9.53
C ASP A 41 -17.60 7.91 10.82
N ILE A 42 -16.61 8.60 11.41
CA ILE A 42 -16.83 9.45 12.58
C ILE A 42 -17.84 10.55 12.28
N GLY A 43 -17.67 11.29 11.18
CA GLY A 43 -18.56 12.38 10.79
C GLY A 43 -20.00 11.92 10.62
N SER A 44 -20.21 10.71 10.08
CA SER A 44 -21.54 10.11 9.93
C SER A 44 -22.27 9.89 11.26
N ARG A 45 -21.56 9.84 12.40
CA ARG A 45 -22.16 9.72 13.74
C ARG A 45 -22.47 11.06 14.40
N LEU A 46 -22.01 12.17 13.79
CA LEU A 46 -22.09 13.51 14.37
C LEU A 46 -23.09 14.43 13.66
N VAL A 47 -23.44 14.12 12.41
CA VAL A 47 -24.32 14.97 11.59
C VAL A 47 -25.76 14.46 11.58
N ARG A 48 -26.71 15.37 11.30
CA ARG A 48 -28.15 15.07 11.25
C ARG A 48 -28.54 14.19 10.06
N ASP A 49 -27.90 14.38 8.91
CA ASP A 49 -28.10 13.58 7.70
C ASP A 49 -26.78 12.88 7.31
N PRO A 50 -26.57 11.64 7.76
CA PRO A 50 -25.27 10.98 7.65
C PRO A 50 -25.06 10.19 6.36
N GLY A 51 -26.09 10.06 5.52
CA GLY A 51 -26.12 9.10 4.41
C GLY A 51 -24.95 9.24 3.45
N PHE A 52 -24.59 10.48 3.10
CA PHE A 52 -23.49 10.75 2.17
C PHE A 52 -22.11 10.42 2.76
N LEU A 53 -21.90 10.66 4.07
CA LEU A 53 -20.64 10.34 4.75
C LEU A 53 -20.47 8.83 4.90
N ALA A 54 -21.52 8.12 5.30
CA ALA A 54 -21.49 6.66 5.40
C ALA A 54 -21.25 6.00 4.02
N GLN A 55 -21.90 6.51 2.97
CA GLN A 55 -21.66 6.03 1.60
C GLN A 55 -20.25 6.38 1.11
N GLY A 56 -19.77 7.60 1.38
CA GLY A 56 -18.42 8.02 1.04
C GLY A 56 -17.36 7.17 1.76
N SER A 57 -17.56 6.86 3.04
CA SER A 57 -16.67 5.99 3.81
C SER A 57 -16.54 4.60 3.16
N ARG A 58 -17.66 3.98 2.75
CA ARG A 58 -17.65 2.70 2.03
C ARG A 58 -16.88 2.77 0.71
N TRP A 59 -17.08 3.82 -0.08
CA TRP A 59 -16.33 4.01 -1.34
C TRP A 59 -14.84 4.21 -1.10
N LEU A 60 -14.47 4.99 -0.08
CA LEU A 60 -13.08 5.22 0.29
C LEU A 60 -12.40 3.93 0.77
N ILE A 61 -13.10 3.07 1.51
CA ILE A 61 -12.60 1.73 1.84
C ILE A 61 -12.32 0.93 0.56
N ALA A 62 -13.27 0.86 -0.38
CA ALA A 62 -13.11 0.14 -1.64
C ALA A 62 -11.93 0.68 -2.48
N ILE A 63 -11.82 2.01 -2.60
CA ILE A 63 -10.69 2.67 -3.29
C ILE A 63 -9.37 2.31 -2.60
N GLY A 64 -9.34 2.33 -1.27
CA GLY A 64 -8.16 1.95 -0.51
C GLY A 64 -7.76 0.51 -0.74
N VAL A 65 -8.70 -0.44 -0.80
CA VAL A 65 -8.43 -1.84 -1.12
C VAL A 65 -7.83 -1.99 -2.52
N LEU A 66 -8.43 -1.34 -3.52
CA LEU A 66 -7.90 -1.37 -4.90
C LEU A 66 -6.49 -0.77 -4.97
N GLY A 67 -6.25 0.34 -4.27
CA GLY A 67 -4.92 0.95 -4.16
C GLY A 67 -3.91 0.06 -3.45
N ALA A 68 -4.30 -0.61 -2.37
CA ALA A 68 -3.47 -1.55 -1.63
C ALA A 68 -3.07 -2.76 -2.48
N VAL A 69 -3.99 -3.31 -3.27
CA VAL A 69 -3.70 -4.41 -4.22
C VAL A 69 -2.68 -3.96 -5.26
N ALA A 70 -2.89 -2.80 -5.88
CA ALA A 70 -1.94 -2.25 -6.85
C ALA A 70 -0.56 -2.01 -6.24
N ALA A 71 -0.49 -1.41 -5.05
CA ALA A 71 0.75 -1.19 -4.31
C ALA A 71 1.44 -2.51 -3.92
N ALA A 72 0.69 -3.53 -3.52
CA ALA A 72 1.22 -4.84 -3.15
C ALA A 72 1.83 -5.57 -4.36
N LEU A 73 1.21 -5.48 -5.54
CA LEU A 73 1.77 -6.06 -6.77
C LEU A 73 3.13 -5.44 -7.11
N VAL A 74 3.23 -4.10 -7.06
CA VAL A 74 4.50 -3.40 -7.33
C VAL A 74 5.52 -3.66 -6.22
N GLY A 75 5.11 -3.65 -4.95
CA GLY A 75 5.98 -3.94 -3.81
C GLY A 75 6.49 -5.38 -3.79
N PHE A 76 5.72 -6.33 -4.32
CA PHE A 76 6.18 -7.70 -4.50
C PHE A 76 7.32 -7.79 -5.53
N LEU A 77 7.25 -7.01 -6.61
CA LEU A 77 8.36 -6.90 -7.56
C LEU A 77 9.61 -6.32 -6.88
N ASP A 78 9.46 -5.29 -6.04
CA ASP A 78 10.57 -4.74 -5.25
C ASP A 78 11.18 -5.79 -4.31
N LEU A 79 10.34 -6.64 -3.70
CA LEU A 79 10.81 -7.74 -2.84
C LEU A 79 11.65 -8.77 -3.60
N LEU A 80 11.25 -9.12 -4.83
CA LEU A 80 11.99 -10.04 -5.70
C LEU A 80 13.37 -9.52 -6.11
N ALA A 81 13.59 -8.20 -6.09
CA ALA A 81 14.89 -7.59 -6.38
C ALA A 81 15.88 -7.76 -5.21
N ILE A 82 15.40 -8.07 -4.00
CA ILE A 82 16.22 -8.20 -2.80
C ILE A 82 16.74 -9.65 -2.68
N PRO A 83 18.07 -9.86 -2.52
CA PRO A 83 18.62 -11.19 -2.30
C PRO A 83 18.02 -11.88 -1.07
N THR A 84 17.58 -13.12 -1.25
CA THR A 84 17.02 -13.96 -0.18
C THR A 84 18.04 -14.23 0.93
N GLY A 85 17.56 -14.49 2.15
CA GLY A 85 18.42 -14.76 3.31
C GLY A 85 19.04 -13.51 3.96
N THR A 86 18.86 -12.34 3.37
CA THR A 86 19.31 -11.06 3.95
C THR A 86 18.30 -10.52 4.98
N ARG A 87 18.78 -9.67 5.90
CA ARG A 87 17.91 -8.96 6.86
C ARG A 87 16.86 -8.11 6.14
N VAL A 88 17.23 -7.47 5.03
CA VAL A 88 16.36 -6.62 4.23
C VAL A 88 15.20 -7.43 3.63
N PHE A 89 15.49 -8.61 3.07
CA PHE A 89 14.46 -9.50 2.54
C PHE A 89 13.45 -9.92 3.61
N ARG A 90 13.93 -10.31 4.81
CA ARG A 90 13.04 -10.70 5.92
C ARG A 90 12.13 -9.55 6.36
N ILE A 91 12.68 -8.33 6.45
CA ILE A 91 11.88 -7.14 6.79
C ILE A 91 10.81 -6.90 5.73
N GLY A 92 11.18 -6.92 4.45
CA GLY A 92 10.25 -6.76 3.33
C GLY A 92 9.14 -7.82 3.32
N LEU A 93 9.49 -9.09 3.57
CA LEU A 93 8.54 -10.19 3.64
C LEU A 93 7.54 -10.03 4.80
N VAL A 94 8.04 -9.68 5.99
CA VAL A 94 7.18 -9.42 7.16
C VAL A 94 6.27 -8.23 6.91
N HIS A 95 6.81 -7.13 6.37
CA HIS A 95 6.03 -5.94 6.02
C HIS A 95 4.91 -6.27 5.03
N MET A 96 5.22 -6.97 3.93
CA MET A 96 4.23 -7.37 2.93
C MET A 96 3.16 -8.30 3.54
N SER A 97 3.57 -9.27 4.35
CA SER A 97 2.66 -10.25 4.97
C SER A 97 1.68 -9.58 5.94
N ILE A 98 2.18 -8.67 6.78
CA ILE A 98 1.34 -7.90 7.73
C ILE A 98 0.33 -7.04 6.96
N ASN A 99 0.78 -6.31 5.93
CA ASN A 99 -0.13 -5.46 5.15
C ASN A 99 -1.21 -6.28 4.45
N LEU A 100 -0.87 -7.42 3.86
CA LEU A 100 -1.85 -8.29 3.21
C LEU A 100 -2.85 -8.86 4.23
N ALA A 101 -2.37 -9.36 5.36
CA ALA A 101 -3.22 -9.91 6.42
C ALA A 101 -4.19 -8.84 6.96
N VAL A 102 -3.69 -7.63 7.25
CA VAL A 102 -4.52 -6.52 7.72
C VAL A 102 -5.52 -6.09 6.64
N THR A 103 -5.10 -5.98 5.38
CA THR A 103 -6.01 -5.60 4.28
C THR A 103 -7.14 -6.63 4.12
N VAL A 104 -6.82 -7.92 4.19
CA VAL A 104 -7.83 -9.00 4.11
C VAL A 104 -8.74 -9.01 5.34
N ALA A 105 -8.21 -8.75 6.53
CA ALA A 105 -9.02 -8.69 7.76
C ALA A 105 -9.92 -7.44 7.85
N PHE A 106 -9.56 -6.37 7.13
CA PHE A 106 -10.27 -5.10 7.14
C PHE A 106 -11.50 -5.07 6.21
N VAL A 107 -11.54 -5.94 5.20
CA VAL A 107 -12.64 -6.07 4.22
C VAL A 107 -13.53 -7.23 4.61
#